data_AF-A0A3N4IHF6-F1
#
_entry.id   AF-A0A3N4IHF6-F1
#
_cell.length_a   1.000
_cell.length_b   1.000
_cell.length_c   1.000
_cell.angle_alpha   90.00
_cell.angle_beta   90.00
_cell.angle_gamma   90.00
#
_symmetry.space_group_name_H-M   'P 1'
#
loop_
_entity.id
_entity.type
_entity.pdbx_description
1 polymer ?
#
loop_
_entity_poly.entity_id
_entity_poly.type
_entity_poly.pdbx_seq_one_letter_code
_entity_poly.pdbx_strand_id
1 'polypeptide(L)'
;MDDAGLTAVRTPSPTRRKGRRNSGSGSDASTTVAVLNHETPVIRRNQKFRDKTGGQRRSSIGMRGRRASSLMDSGVIAEPHDEISHEEFYKHIEAEQIEPRRLRQLLVWCGKRALTATPEPKRSKADRVAHQRARLVQEEILKSLIDRPDLTNWFSMVEPEKPPAPKKPNPRNVDNAKRLEDGERDLKRLREEREAWEGLLSKNPPPTEPTTTHINGQLILQPIPLPSALSLPPIPTLPPVELPESQTITPPPPQDIPDSKSVLPTLDSLADNLNIFSKYRVFAENFAKKVTGEVADRLDEDNQAVQKEIGTEMVDTSDVLRVLAGG
;
A
#
# COMPACT_ATOMS: atom_id res chain seq x y z
N MET A 1 7.37 -40.88 75.28
CA MET A 1 8.57 -40.35 75.94
C MET A 1 8.86 -39.03 75.23
N ASP A 2 8.06 -38.00 75.49
CA ASP A 2 8.22 -37.07 76.63
C ASP A 2 9.50 -36.24 76.40
N ASP A 3 9.58 -34.91 76.51
CA ASP A 3 8.69 -33.77 76.73
C ASP A 3 9.61 -32.52 76.58
N ALA A 4 9.04 -31.31 76.59
CA ALA A 4 9.66 -29.98 76.69
C ALA A 4 10.31 -29.39 75.41
N GLY A 5 10.05 -28.14 75.00
CA GLY A 5 9.20 -27.08 75.52
C GLY A 5 9.50 -25.74 74.82
N LEU A 6 8.46 -24.91 74.63
CA LEU A 6 8.39 -23.42 74.74
C LEU A 6 9.44 -22.58 73.95
N THR A 7 9.12 -21.57 73.12
CA THR A 7 8.14 -20.48 73.26
C THR A 7 7.82 -19.82 71.90
N ALA A 8 6.54 -19.73 71.53
CA ALA A 8 6.06 -18.87 70.44
C ALA A 8 5.58 -17.52 71.01
N VAL A 9 6.08 -16.42 70.43
CA VAL A 9 5.75 -15.04 70.79
C VAL A 9 4.30 -14.73 70.43
N ARG A 10 3.47 -14.48 71.46
CA ARG A 10 2.08 -14.00 71.34
C ARG A 10 2.06 -12.51 70.98
N THR A 11 1.42 -12.16 69.87
CA THR A 11 0.94 -10.79 69.59
C THR A 11 -0.46 -10.60 70.18
N PRO A 12 -0.77 -9.48 70.85
CA PRO A 12 -2.10 -9.24 71.40
C PRO A 12 -3.10 -8.73 70.36
N SER A 13 -4.31 -9.30 70.44
CA SER A 13 -5.52 -9.01 69.65
C SER A 13 -6.11 -7.61 69.93
N PRO A 14 -6.85 -7.00 68.98
CA PRO A 14 -7.43 -5.68 69.17
C PRO A 14 -8.68 -5.72 70.06
N THR A 15 -8.67 -4.97 71.16
CA THR A 15 -9.81 -4.79 72.06
C THR A 15 -10.90 -3.92 71.43
N ARG A 16 -12.08 -4.52 71.28
CA ARG A 16 -13.37 -3.93 70.88
C ARG A 16 -13.84 -2.88 71.90
N ARG A 17 -13.83 -1.59 71.52
CA ARG A 17 -14.37 -0.50 72.36
C ARG A 17 -15.90 -0.44 72.24
N LYS A 18 -16.57 -0.47 73.39
CA LYS A 18 -18.02 -0.29 73.56
C LYS A 18 -18.45 1.09 73.08
N GLY A 19 -19.42 1.13 72.17
CA GLY A 19 -20.13 2.34 71.77
C GLY A 19 -21.04 2.83 72.89
N ARG A 20 -20.88 4.09 73.27
CA ARG A 20 -21.76 4.80 74.20
C ARG A 20 -22.75 5.60 73.34
N ARG A 21 -24.01 5.18 73.31
CA ARG A 21 -25.13 5.90 72.68
C ARG A 21 -25.48 7.08 73.59
N ASN A 22 -25.49 8.30 73.06
CA ASN A 22 -26.06 9.46 73.73
C ASN A 22 -27.23 9.95 72.85
N SER A 23 -28.45 9.66 73.30
CA SER A 23 -29.68 10.28 72.82
C SER A 23 -29.92 11.55 73.62
N GLY A 24 -30.00 12.69 72.95
CA GLY A 24 -30.25 13.98 73.59
C GLY A 24 -30.53 15.04 72.54
N SER A 25 -31.82 15.32 72.38
CA SER A 25 -32.45 16.36 71.56
C SER A 25 -31.95 17.77 71.85
N GLY A 26 -31.89 18.60 70.79
CA GLY A 26 -32.22 20.03 70.86
C GLY A 26 -31.07 21.00 71.11
N SER A 27 -30.56 21.63 70.05
CA SER A 27 -30.62 23.09 69.81
C SER A 27 -29.59 23.49 68.76
N ASP A 28 -30.04 24.22 67.74
CA ASP A 28 -29.20 24.92 66.79
C ASP A 28 -28.39 25.99 67.53
N ALA A 29 -27.12 25.70 67.79
CA ALA A 29 -26.13 26.69 68.21
C ALA A 29 -24.87 26.45 67.37
N SER A 30 -24.68 27.30 66.36
CA SER A 30 -23.43 27.35 65.59
C SER A 30 -22.27 27.63 66.56
N THR A 31 -21.54 26.57 66.89
CA THR A 31 -20.35 26.70 67.74
C THR A 31 -19.23 27.21 66.84
N THR A 32 -19.13 28.53 66.70
CA THR A 32 -17.99 29.18 66.07
C THR A 32 -16.78 28.96 66.98
N VAL A 33 -16.00 27.93 66.68
CA VAL A 33 -14.73 27.68 67.38
C VAL A 33 -13.76 28.77 66.96
N ALA A 34 -13.48 29.71 67.88
CA ALA A 34 -12.46 30.72 67.69
C ALA A 34 -11.10 30.02 67.59
N VAL A 35 -10.57 29.92 66.37
CA VAL A 35 -9.21 29.45 66.13
C VAL A 35 -8.27 30.49 66.73
N LEU A 36 -7.37 30.06 67.61
CA LEU A 36 -6.30 30.92 68.11
C LEU A 36 -5.46 31.39 66.90
N ASN A 37 -5.44 32.70 66.64
CA ASN A 37 -4.70 33.32 65.54
C ASN A 37 -3.16 33.23 65.66
N HIS A 38 -2.65 32.45 66.61
CA HIS A 38 -1.23 32.18 66.76
C HIS A 38 -0.99 30.69 66.93
N GLU A 39 -0.27 30.10 65.98
CA GLU A 39 0.12 28.71 66.03
C GLU A 39 0.95 28.41 67.28
N THR A 40 0.61 27.31 67.95
CA THR A 40 1.38 26.85 69.11
C THR A 40 2.83 26.57 68.71
N PRO A 41 3.81 26.78 69.61
CA PRO A 41 5.23 26.59 69.30
C PRO A 41 5.55 25.15 68.85
N VAL A 42 4.72 24.18 69.26
CA VAL A 42 4.79 22.79 68.79
C VAL A 42 4.38 22.66 67.32
N ILE A 43 3.33 23.35 66.88
CA ILE A 43 2.91 23.39 65.47
C ILE A 43 4.01 24.02 64.61
N ARG A 44 4.60 25.14 65.03
CA ARG A 44 5.73 25.78 64.31
C ARG A 44 6.96 24.87 64.20
N ARG A 45 7.27 24.11 65.25
CA ARG A 45 8.37 23.13 65.23
C ARG A 45 8.07 22.00 64.23
N ASN A 46 6.85 21.48 64.22
CA ASN A 46 6.42 20.42 63.29
C ASN A 46 6.35 20.91 61.84
N GLN A 47 5.95 22.17 61.61
CA GLN A 47 5.95 22.79 60.30
C GLN A 47 7.38 22.96 59.77
N LYS A 48 8.32 23.42 60.61
CA LYS A 48 9.74 23.47 60.26
C LYS A 48 10.33 22.09 59.92
N PHE A 49 9.86 21.00 60.54
CA PHE A 49 10.26 19.64 60.14
C PHE A 49 9.64 19.24 58.79
N ARG A 50 8.42 19.69 58.47
CA ARG A 50 7.77 19.44 57.19
C ARG A 50 8.41 20.23 56.03
N ASP A 51 8.94 21.43 56.33
CA ASP A 51 9.60 22.29 55.34
C ASP A 51 11.08 21.93 55.15
N LYS A 52 11.80 21.54 56.23
CA LYS A 52 13.23 21.17 56.18
C LYS A 52 13.51 19.83 55.50
N THR A 53 12.55 18.90 55.47
CA THR A 53 12.69 17.63 54.73
C THR A 53 12.27 17.77 53.26
N GLY A 54 12.17 19.00 52.75
CA GLY A 54 11.75 19.26 51.38
C GLY A 54 10.25 19.12 51.25
N GLY A 55 9.54 20.24 51.43
CA GLY A 55 8.11 20.42 51.20
C GLY A 55 7.67 20.23 49.74
N GLN A 56 8.31 19.34 48.98
CA GLN A 56 7.77 18.77 47.76
C GLN A 56 7.03 17.47 48.12
N ARG A 57 5.91 17.62 48.83
CA ARG A 57 4.92 16.54 48.87
C ARG A 57 4.55 16.25 47.43
N ARG A 58 4.99 15.10 46.91
CA ARG A 58 4.70 14.61 45.55
C ARG A 58 3.28 15.02 45.16
N SER A 59 3.17 15.88 44.16
CA SER A 59 1.92 16.39 43.60
C SER A 59 1.15 15.34 42.81
N SER A 60 1.17 14.07 43.24
CA SER A 60 0.45 12.97 42.59
C SER A 60 -1.07 13.03 42.82
N ILE A 61 -1.55 13.85 43.77
CA ILE A 61 -2.98 14.12 43.94
C ILE A 61 -3.51 15.14 42.92
N GLY A 62 -2.64 15.97 42.33
CA GLY A 62 -3.03 17.00 41.34
C GLY A 62 -3.22 16.47 39.92
N MET A 63 -2.75 15.25 39.63
CA MET A 63 -2.94 14.60 38.33
C MET A 63 -4.05 13.55 38.33
N ARG A 64 -4.54 13.15 39.51
CA ARG A 64 -5.63 12.17 39.63
C ARG A 64 -6.95 12.87 39.28
N GLY A 65 -7.52 12.51 38.14
CA GLY A 65 -8.76 13.11 37.61
C GLY A 65 -8.54 14.18 36.54
N ARG A 66 -7.29 14.46 36.14
CA ARG A 66 -7.05 15.25 34.93
C ARG A 66 -7.41 14.40 33.73
N ARG A 67 -8.36 14.92 32.96
CA ARG A 67 -8.83 14.37 31.69
C ARG A 67 -7.68 14.31 30.69
N ALA A 68 -7.59 13.24 29.90
CA ALA A 68 -6.52 13.04 28.90
C ALA A 68 -6.36 14.27 27.97
N SER A 69 -7.47 14.93 27.70
CA SER A 69 -7.61 16.11 26.89
C SER A 69 -6.97 17.39 27.50
N SER A 70 -7.01 17.54 28.83
CA SER A 70 -6.30 18.60 29.59
C SER A 70 -4.80 18.33 29.68
N LEU A 71 -4.42 17.05 29.60
CA LEU A 71 -3.04 16.61 29.65
C LEU A 71 -2.29 16.94 28.35
N MET A 72 -2.97 16.90 27.21
CA MET A 72 -2.38 17.28 25.91
C MET A 72 -1.95 18.74 25.86
N ASP A 73 -2.67 19.64 26.53
CA ASP A 73 -2.29 21.06 26.62
C ASP A 73 -0.99 21.27 27.41
N SER A 74 -0.69 20.35 28.33
CA SER A 74 0.59 20.27 29.04
C SER A 74 1.64 19.40 28.34
N GLY A 75 1.41 19.01 27.08
CA GLY A 75 2.34 18.21 26.28
C GLY A 75 2.38 16.72 26.63
N VAL A 76 1.51 16.24 27.53
CA VAL A 76 1.45 14.82 27.93
C VAL A 76 0.27 14.16 27.22
N ILE A 77 0.56 13.17 26.38
CA ILE A 77 -0.46 12.47 25.58
C ILE A 77 -0.78 11.15 26.25
N ALA A 78 -1.97 11.03 26.83
CA ALA A 78 -2.53 9.74 27.24
C ALA A 78 -3.20 9.09 26.04
N GLU A 79 -2.73 7.92 25.64
CA GLU A 79 -3.22 7.17 24.48
C GLU A 79 -4.19 6.06 24.93
N PRO A 80 -5.23 5.75 24.12
CA PRO A 80 -6.01 4.54 24.29
C PRO A 80 -5.12 3.29 24.21
N HIS A 81 -5.52 2.21 24.89
CA HIS A 81 -4.78 0.94 24.84
C HIS A 81 -4.76 0.35 23.41
N ASP A 82 -3.73 -0.43 23.08
CA ASP A 82 -3.50 -1.01 21.75
C ASP A 82 -4.65 -1.92 21.24
N GLU A 83 -5.48 -2.41 22.15
CA GLU A 83 -6.66 -3.25 21.86
C GLU A 83 -7.84 -2.46 21.28
N ILE A 84 -7.90 -1.15 21.53
CA ILE A 84 -9.00 -0.31 21.06
C ILE A 84 -8.79 -0.04 19.57
N SER A 85 -9.78 -0.31 18.71
CA SER A 85 -9.68 -0.01 17.27
C SER A 85 -9.53 1.50 17.02
N HIS A 86 -8.80 1.86 15.96
CA HIS A 86 -8.64 3.27 15.56
C HIS A 86 -9.98 3.92 15.19
N GLU A 87 -10.97 3.11 14.79
CA GLU A 87 -12.34 3.54 14.54
C GLU A 87 -13.05 4.03 15.80
N GLU A 88 -12.64 3.58 16.99
CA GLU A 88 -13.32 3.88 18.26
C GLU A 88 -12.65 4.99 19.08
N PHE A 89 -11.56 5.55 18.57
CA PHE A 89 -10.81 6.61 19.24
C PHE A 89 -11.68 7.82 19.55
N TYR A 90 -12.62 8.18 18.68
CA TYR A 90 -13.51 9.31 18.90
C TYR A 90 -14.40 9.18 20.15
N LYS A 91 -14.74 7.94 20.56
CA LYS A 91 -15.57 7.68 21.75
C LYS A 91 -14.85 8.02 23.06
N HIS A 92 -13.52 7.96 23.02
CA HIS A 92 -12.63 8.18 24.17
C HIS A 92 -12.18 9.64 24.29
N ILE A 93 -12.63 10.51 23.38
CA ILE A 93 -12.37 11.94 23.38
C ILE A 93 -13.60 12.65 23.95
N GLU A 94 -13.36 13.66 24.77
CA GLU A 94 -14.42 14.42 25.42
C GLU A 94 -15.24 15.23 24.42
N ALA A 95 -16.57 15.07 24.50
CA ALA A 95 -17.51 15.75 23.61
C ALA A 95 -17.62 17.26 23.89
N GLU A 96 -17.35 17.71 25.13
CA GLU A 96 -17.45 19.12 25.53
C GLU A 96 -16.32 20.00 25.00
N GLN A 97 -15.32 19.42 24.33
CA GLN A 97 -14.21 20.17 23.76
C GLN A 97 -14.51 20.73 22.36
N ILE A 98 -13.92 21.88 22.08
CA ILE A 98 -13.90 22.52 20.76
C ILE A 98 -13.38 21.52 19.70
N GLU A 99 -14.09 21.39 18.58
CA GLU A 99 -13.90 20.37 17.56
C GLU A 99 -12.46 20.32 16.99
N PRO A 100 -11.80 21.46 16.67
CA PRO A 100 -10.36 21.50 16.37
C PRO A 100 -9.45 20.80 17.39
N ARG A 101 -9.74 20.92 18.69
CA ARG A 101 -8.95 20.26 19.75
C ARG A 101 -9.21 18.75 19.75
N ARG A 102 -10.47 18.35 19.55
CA ARG A 102 -10.86 16.93 19.43
C ARG A 102 -10.19 16.28 18.22
N LEU A 103 -10.17 16.97 17.09
CA LEU A 103 -9.51 16.52 15.87
C LEU A 103 -8.00 16.35 16.08
N ARG A 104 -7.35 17.32 16.74
CA ARG A 104 -5.92 17.20 17.07
C ARG A 104 -5.64 15.97 17.92
N GLN A 105 -6.44 15.75 18.96
CA GLN A 105 -6.31 14.58 19.83
C GLN A 105 -6.42 13.28 19.03
N LEU A 106 -7.43 13.18 18.16
CA LEU A 106 -7.62 12.04 17.28
C LEU A 106 -6.41 11.83 16.33
N LEU A 107 -5.94 12.88 15.67
CA LEU A 107 -4.81 12.81 14.72
C LEU A 107 -3.51 12.41 15.41
N VAL A 108 -3.25 12.94 16.61
CA VAL A 108 -2.06 12.59 17.39
C VAL A 108 -2.10 11.13 17.82
N TRP A 109 -3.26 10.62 18.25
CA TRP A 109 -3.42 9.19 18.58
C TRP A 109 -3.24 8.30 17.36
N CYS A 110 -3.88 8.61 16.23
CA CYS A 110 -3.71 7.87 14.99
C CYS A 110 -2.26 7.90 14.48
N GLY A 111 -1.60 9.07 14.56
CA GLY A 111 -0.21 9.24 14.15
C GLY A 111 0.76 8.42 15.01
N LYS A 112 0.58 8.42 16.33
CA LYS A 112 1.40 7.60 17.24
C LYS A 112 1.23 6.12 16.96
N ARG A 113 -0.01 5.65 16.78
CA ARG A 113 -0.28 4.25 16.47
C ARG A 113 0.23 3.84 15.10
N ALA A 114 0.22 4.73 14.11
CA ALA A 114 0.84 4.46 12.82
C ALA A 114 2.37 4.29 12.92
N LEU A 115 3.03 5.08 13.77
CA LEU A 115 4.47 4.95 14.03
C LEU A 115 4.83 3.65 14.73
N THR A 116 3.98 3.13 15.62
CA THR A 116 4.20 1.85 16.31
C THR A 116 3.79 0.65 15.46
N ALA A 117 2.75 0.79 14.63
CA ALA A 117 2.21 -0.26 13.78
C ALA A 117 2.95 -0.43 12.44
N THR A 118 4.04 0.29 12.18
CA THR A 118 4.87 0.08 10.99
C THR A 118 5.97 -0.94 11.30
N PRO A 119 5.74 -2.27 11.13
CA PRO A 119 6.82 -3.25 11.21
C PRO A 119 7.79 -2.99 10.05
N GLU A 120 9.08 -2.86 10.37
CA GLU A 120 10.15 -2.63 9.39
C GLU A 120 10.03 -3.62 8.22
N PRO A 121 9.85 -3.16 6.97
CA PRO A 121 9.89 -4.07 5.84
C PRO A 121 11.32 -4.59 5.69
N LYS A 122 11.47 -5.93 5.59
CA LYS A 122 12.71 -6.62 5.22
C LYS A 122 13.13 -6.19 3.80
N ARG A 123 13.75 -5.02 3.67
CA ARG A 123 14.13 -4.42 2.39
C ARG A 123 15.57 -3.92 2.41
N SER A 124 16.08 -3.59 1.23
CA SER A 124 17.46 -3.17 0.94
C SER A 124 17.99 -2.14 1.94
N LYS A 125 19.33 -2.09 2.13
CA LYS A 125 19.99 -1.10 3.00
C LYS A 125 19.58 0.34 2.65
N ALA A 126 19.41 0.65 1.36
CA ALA A 126 18.94 1.95 0.89
C ALA A 126 17.49 2.25 1.35
N ASP A 127 16.62 1.25 1.29
CA ASP A 127 15.24 1.38 1.76
C ASP A 127 15.19 1.61 3.27
N ARG A 128 16.04 0.93 4.06
CA ARG A 128 16.10 1.17 5.52
C ARG A 128 16.47 2.61 5.85
N VAL A 129 17.43 3.20 5.13
CA VAL A 129 17.80 4.62 5.29
C VAL A 129 16.63 5.54 4.92
N ALA A 130 15.91 5.23 3.84
CA ALA A 130 14.72 5.99 3.45
C ALA A 130 13.60 5.90 4.51
N HIS A 131 13.34 4.72 5.09
CA HIS A 131 12.35 4.53 6.15
C HIS A 131 12.74 5.27 7.43
N GLN A 132 14.01 5.23 7.83
CA GLN A 132 14.51 6.00 8.98
C GLN A 132 14.32 7.50 8.78
N ARG A 133 14.64 8.02 7.60
CA ARG A 133 14.41 9.44 7.27
C ARG A 133 12.92 9.78 7.27
N ALA A 134 12.08 8.93 6.69
CA ALA A 134 10.63 9.11 6.70
C ALA A 134 10.07 9.14 8.13
N ARG A 135 10.58 8.27 9.01
CA ARG A 135 10.19 8.24 10.43
C ARG A 135 10.54 9.54 11.16
N LEU A 136 11.73 10.08 10.94
CA LEU A 136 12.11 11.39 11.50
C LEU A 136 11.16 12.50 11.06
N VAL A 137 10.79 12.53 9.78
CA VAL A 137 9.83 13.50 9.24
C VAL A 137 8.44 13.30 9.85
N GLN A 138 7.98 12.05 10.00
CA GLN A 138 6.69 11.74 10.63
C GLN A 138 6.65 12.18 12.10
N GLU A 139 7.73 11.94 12.85
CA GLU A 139 7.86 12.38 14.24
C GLU A 139 7.87 13.91 14.36
N GLU A 140 8.55 14.61 13.44
CA GLU A 140 8.53 16.07 13.37
C GLU A 140 7.12 16.61 13.07
N ILE A 141 6.42 16.01 12.11
CA ILE A 141 5.03 16.39 11.79
C ILE A 141 4.13 16.18 13.02
N LEU A 142 4.23 15.03 13.68
CA LEU A 142 3.44 14.70 14.87
C LEU A 142 3.72 15.70 16.00
N LYS A 143 5.00 16.00 16.27
CA LYS A 143 5.40 17.04 17.22
C LYS A 143 4.80 18.39 16.85
N SER A 144 4.85 18.77 15.58
CA SER A 144 4.31 20.03 15.10
C SER A 144 2.79 20.13 15.25
N LEU A 145 2.06 19.01 15.18
CA LEU A 145 0.61 18.95 15.43
C LEU A 145 0.26 19.15 16.91
N ILE A 146 1.15 18.73 17.82
CA ILE A 146 0.99 18.93 19.26
C ILE A 146 1.27 20.41 19.60
N ASP A 147 2.39 20.93 19.11
CA ASP A 147 2.89 22.26 19.45
C ASP A 147 2.05 23.39 18.81
N ARG A 148 1.58 23.20 17.57
CA ARG A 148 0.86 24.23 16.81
C ARG A 148 -0.63 23.93 16.71
N PRO A 149 -1.49 24.69 17.44
CA PRO A 149 -2.93 24.47 17.37
C PRO A 149 -3.56 24.82 16.03
N ASP A 150 -2.94 25.74 15.31
CA ASP A 150 -3.46 26.34 14.09
C ASP A 150 -3.58 25.33 12.95
N LEU A 151 -2.69 24.33 12.90
CA LEU A 151 -2.72 23.26 11.89
C LEU A 151 -4.01 22.43 11.92
N THR A 152 -4.67 22.39 13.07
CA THR A 152 -5.91 21.62 13.30
C THR A 152 -7.15 22.50 13.34
N ASN A 153 -6.97 23.83 13.22
CA ASN A 153 -8.04 24.79 13.26
C ASN A 153 -8.70 24.95 11.88
N TRP A 154 -9.66 24.08 11.60
CA TRP A 154 -10.44 24.15 10.36
C TRP A 154 -11.55 25.23 10.39
N PHE A 155 -11.86 25.81 11.55
CA PHE A 155 -12.83 26.91 11.65
C PHE A 155 -12.35 28.22 11.01
N SER A 156 -11.03 28.39 10.90
CA SER A 156 -10.41 29.58 10.33
C SER A 156 -9.84 29.34 8.94
N MET A 157 -10.15 28.19 8.31
CA MET A 157 -9.74 27.94 6.94
C MET A 157 -10.53 28.85 6.01
N VAL A 158 -9.88 29.94 5.60
CA VAL A 158 -10.24 30.63 4.36
C VAL A 158 -9.93 29.64 3.26
N GLU A 159 -10.95 29.22 2.51
CA GLU A 159 -10.77 28.31 1.38
C GLU A 159 -9.69 28.91 0.47
N PRO A 160 -8.49 28.30 0.43
CA PRO A 160 -7.40 28.90 -0.30
C PRO A 160 -7.81 28.91 -1.77
N GLU A 161 -7.68 30.06 -2.44
CA GLU A 161 -7.80 30.12 -3.89
C GLU A 161 -6.85 29.07 -4.45
N LYS A 162 -7.43 27.96 -4.95
CA LYS A 162 -6.68 26.79 -5.37
C LYS A 162 -5.67 27.27 -6.41
N PRO A 163 -4.35 27.28 -6.11
CA PRO A 163 -3.37 27.70 -7.09
C PRO A 163 -3.57 26.81 -8.32
N PRO A 164 -3.54 27.37 -9.54
CA PRO A 164 -3.79 26.58 -10.74
C PRO A 164 -2.79 25.43 -10.77
N ALA A 165 -3.29 24.21 -10.53
CA ALA A 165 -2.43 23.04 -10.48
C ALA A 165 -1.63 22.96 -11.79
N PRO A 166 -0.32 22.67 -11.74
CA PRO A 166 0.46 22.48 -12.95
C PRO A 166 -0.20 21.38 -13.77
N LYS A 167 -0.77 21.76 -14.92
CA LYS A 167 -1.53 20.84 -15.77
C LYS A 167 -0.55 19.85 -16.37
N LYS A 168 -0.53 18.63 -15.85
CA LYS A 168 0.18 17.53 -16.51
C LYS A 168 -0.40 17.37 -17.92
N PRO A 169 0.44 17.13 -18.95
CA PRO A 169 -0.07 16.84 -20.28
C PRO A 169 -0.96 15.60 -20.21
N ASN A 170 -2.03 15.59 -21.01
CA ASN A 170 -2.92 14.43 -21.11
C ASN A 170 -2.06 13.19 -21.47
N PRO A 171 -2.16 12.06 -20.74
CA PRO A 171 -1.39 10.85 -21.03
C PRO A 171 -1.54 10.40 -22.48
N ARG A 172 -2.72 10.58 -23.08
CA ARG A 172 -2.96 10.28 -24.50
C ARG A 172 -2.11 11.15 -25.44
N ASN A 173 -1.84 12.40 -25.07
CA ASN A 173 -1.00 13.28 -25.88
C ASN A 173 0.47 12.84 -25.82
N VAL A 174 0.93 12.36 -24.65
CA VAL A 174 2.28 11.80 -24.51
C VAL A 174 2.43 10.51 -25.32
N ASP A 175 1.44 9.63 -25.27
CA ASP A 175 1.46 8.38 -26.04
C ASP A 175 1.37 8.65 -27.55
N ASN A 176 0.54 9.61 -27.97
CA ASN A 176 0.45 10.02 -29.37
C ASN A 176 1.77 10.63 -29.86
N ALA A 177 2.44 11.46 -29.04
CA ALA A 177 3.74 12.04 -29.39
C ALA A 177 4.81 10.95 -29.63
N LYS A 178 4.86 9.91 -28.77
CA LYS A 178 5.75 8.76 -28.96
C LYS A 178 5.44 8.00 -30.26
N ARG A 179 4.16 7.70 -30.50
CA ARG A 179 3.72 7.04 -31.74
C ARG A 179 4.04 7.84 -32.99
N LEU A 180 3.97 9.17 -32.90
CA LEU A 180 4.31 10.06 -34.00
C LEU A 180 5.82 9.99 -34.29
N GLU A 181 6.65 10.02 -33.26
CA GLU A 181 8.11 9.87 -33.38
C GLU A 181 8.50 8.51 -34.00
N ASP A 182 7.86 7.42 -33.55
CA ASP A 182 8.07 6.09 -34.12
C ASP A 182 7.61 6.01 -35.58
N GLY A 183 6.45 6.58 -35.90
CA GLY A 183 5.95 6.67 -37.27
C GLY A 183 6.85 7.51 -38.19
N GLU A 184 7.46 8.59 -37.69
CA GLU A 184 8.42 9.39 -38.44
C GLU A 184 9.71 8.63 -38.74
N ARG A 185 10.21 7.84 -37.77
CA ARG A 185 11.37 6.95 -37.98
C ARG A 185 11.07 5.91 -39.07
N ASP A 186 9.92 5.27 -39.00
CA ASP A 186 9.52 4.26 -39.98
C ASP A 186 9.33 4.88 -41.37
N LEU A 187 8.70 6.05 -41.46
CA LEU A 187 8.56 6.78 -42.72
C LEU A 187 9.92 7.16 -43.31
N LYS A 188 10.89 7.56 -42.48
CA LYS A 188 12.24 7.86 -42.95
C LYS A 188 12.91 6.61 -43.52
N ARG A 189 12.85 5.49 -42.80
CA ARG A 189 13.38 4.20 -43.26
C ARG A 189 12.74 3.76 -44.58
N LEU A 190 11.42 3.79 -44.68
CA LEU A 190 10.70 3.38 -45.88
C LEU A 190 11.00 4.29 -47.08
N ARG A 191 11.23 5.58 -46.85
CA ARG A 191 11.66 6.51 -47.91
C ARG A 191 13.06 6.19 -48.40
N GLU A 192 14.01 5.94 -47.51
CA GLU A 192 15.37 5.52 -47.87
C GLU A 192 15.37 4.19 -48.64
N GLU A 193 14.57 3.22 -48.19
CA GLU A 193 14.38 1.95 -48.90
C GLU A 193 13.78 2.20 -50.29
N ARG A 194 12.73 3.00 -50.40
CA ARG A 194 12.12 3.36 -51.70
C ARG A 194 13.14 4.02 -52.63
N GLU A 195 13.89 5.01 -52.16
CA GLU A 195 14.92 5.69 -52.95
C GLU A 195 16.01 4.70 -53.41
N ALA A 196 16.39 3.75 -52.56
CA ALA A 196 17.32 2.68 -52.92
C ALA A 196 16.74 1.78 -54.03
N TRP A 197 15.47 1.40 -53.92
CA TRP A 197 14.78 0.60 -54.95
C TRP A 197 14.61 1.36 -56.27
N GLU A 198 14.23 2.63 -56.23
CA GLU A 198 14.12 3.50 -57.41
C GLU A 198 15.50 3.67 -58.06
N GLY A 199 16.56 3.84 -57.27
CA GLY A 199 17.92 3.89 -57.77
C GLY A 199 18.38 2.60 -58.45
N LEU A 200 17.94 1.43 -57.97
CA LEU A 200 18.19 0.14 -58.63
C LEU A 200 17.39 -0.01 -59.91
N LEU A 201 16.11 0.36 -59.90
CA LEU A 201 15.23 0.30 -61.07
C LEU A 201 15.71 1.25 -62.18
N SER A 202 16.19 2.44 -61.82
CA SER A 202 16.78 3.39 -62.78
C SER A 202 18.08 2.86 -63.39
N LYS A 203 18.91 2.15 -62.62
CA LYS A 203 20.17 1.56 -63.10
C LYS A 203 19.96 0.29 -63.96
N ASN A 204 18.91 -0.46 -63.67
CA ASN A 204 18.57 -1.69 -64.37
C ASN A 204 17.10 -1.59 -64.84
N PRO A 205 16.84 -0.80 -65.91
CA PRO A 205 15.50 -0.75 -66.46
C PRO A 205 15.08 -2.18 -66.84
N PRO A 206 13.83 -2.57 -66.57
CA PRO A 206 13.34 -3.88 -66.99
C PRO A 206 13.60 -4.04 -68.50
N PRO A 207 14.00 -5.23 -68.97
CA PRO A 207 14.19 -5.47 -70.40
C PRO A 207 12.90 -5.06 -71.11
N THR A 208 13.01 -4.11 -72.04
CA THR A 208 11.91 -3.63 -72.85
C THR A 208 11.15 -4.83 -73.40
N GLU A 209 9.84 -4.86 -73.16
CA GLU A 209 8.94 -5.89 -73.66
C GLU A 209 9.21 -6.19 -75.15
N PRO A 210 9.15 -7.46 -75.60
CA PRO A 210 9.35 -7.78 -77.01
C PRO A 210 8.32 -7.00 -77.82
N THR A 211 8.81 -6.16 -78.73
CA THR A 211 8.00 -5.45 -79.71
C THR A 211 7.13 -6.46 -80.46
N THR A 212 5.83 -6.44 -80.20
CA THR A 212 4.86 -7.20 -80.97
C THR A 212 4.71 -6.57 -82.35
N THR A 213 5.58 -6.92 -83.30
CA THR A 213 5.28 -6.68 -84.71
C THR A 213 4.16 -7.64 -85.12
N HIS A 214 2.94 -7.11 -85.16
CA HIS A 214 1.76 -7.81 -85.62
C HIS A 214 1.86 -7.98 -87.14
N ILE A 215 2.28 -9.16 -87.61
CA ILE A 215 2.09 -9.56 -89.01
C ILE A 215 1.37 -10.91 -89.00
N ASN A 216 0.12 -10.90 -89.48
CA ASN A 216 -0.68 -12.06 -89.87
C ASN A 216 -1.07 -13.06 -88.76
N GLY A 217 -1.54 -12.58 -87.61
CA GLY A 217 -2.64 -13.23 -86.88
C GLY A 217 -2.45 -14.66 -86.35
N GLN A 218 -1.23 -15.14 -86.10
CA GLN A 218 -1.00 -16.39 -85.37
C GLN A 218 0.05 -16.22 -84.27
N LEU A 219 -0.38 -16.42 -83.03
CA LEU A 219 0.46 -16.53 -81.84
C LEU A 219 1.20 -17.89 -81.89
N ILE A 220 2.51 -17.86 -82.14
CA ILE A 220 3.38 -19.02 -81.93
C ILE A 220 4.17 -18.77 -80.65
N LEU A 221 3.73 -19.36 -79.53
CA LEU A 221 4.56 -19.45 -78.32
C LEU A 221 5.67 -20.48 -78.58
N GLN A 222 6.92 -20.05 -78.58
CA GLN A 222 8.06 -20.96 -78.46
C GLN A 222 8.19 -21.44 -77.01
N PRO A 223 8.33 -22.74 -76.73
CA PRO A 223 8.54 -23.22 -75.36
C PRO A 223 9.99 -22.99 -74.94
N ILE A 224 10.18 -22.19 -73.88
CA ILE A 224 11.45 -22.10 -73.15
C ILE A 224 11.44 -23.19 -72.06
N PRO A 225 12.49 -24.02 -71.91
CA PRO A 225 12.55 -25.04 -70.87
C PRO A 225 12.92 -24.43 -69.51
N LEU A 226 12.06 -24.60 -68.50
CA LEU A 226 12.39 -24.28 -67.10
C LEU A 226 13.06 -25.49 -66.40
N PRO A 227 14.06 -25.26 -65.52
CA PRO A 227 14.78 -26.31 -64.80
C PRO A 227 13.95 -26.96 -63.67
N SER A 228 14.08 -28.28 -63.54
CA SER A 228 13.28 -29.20 -62.68
C SER A 228 13.50 -29.12 -61.17
N ALA A 229 13.78 -27.95 -60.59
CA ALA A 229 14.12 -27.84 -59.17
C ALA A 229 13.21 -26.86 -58.42
N LEU A 230 11.98 -27.28 -58.11
CA LEU A 230 11.13 -26.82 -56.98
C LEU A 230 9.80 -27.59 -57.01
N SER A 231 9.83 -28.87 -56.65
CA SER A 231 8.62 -29.63 -56.35
C SER A 231 8.24 -29.40 -54.89
N LEU A 232 7.20 -28.60 -54.66
CA LEU A 232 6.51 -28.45 -53.37
C LEU A 232 5.15 -29.16 -53.46
N PRO A 233 4.63 -29.71 -52.33
CA PRO A 233 3.41 -30.52 -52.34
C PRO A 233 2.15 -29.67 -52.67
N PRO A 234 1.09 -30.29 -53.21
CA PRO A 234 -0.10 -29.58 -53.68
C PRO A 234 -0.90 -28.98 -52.51
N ILE A 235 -1.04 -27.67 -52.53
CA ILE A 235 -1.94 -26.91 -51.66
C ILE A 235 -3.39 -27.14 -52.14
N PRO A 236 -4.35 -27.47 -51.26
CA PRO A 236 -5.76 -27.60 -51.66
C PRO A 236 -6.31 -26.23 -52.12
N THR A 237 -6.89 -26.26 -53.31
CA THR A 237 -7.57 -25.17 -54.02
C THR A 237 -8.56 -24.39 -53.15
N LEU A 238 -8.29 -23.08 -52.99
CA LEU A 238 -9.28 -22.08 -52.58
C LEU A 238 -9.94 -21.47 -53.84
N PRO A 239 -11.24 -21.12 -53.80
CA PRO A 239 -11.93 -20.48 -54.91
C PRO A 239 -11.43 -19.04 -55.17
N PRO A 240 -11.65 -18.49 -56.38
CA PRO A 240 -11.10 -17.21 -56.81
C PRO A 240 -11.63 -16.06 -55.94
N VAL A 241 -10.73 -15.31 -55.31
CA VAL A 241 -11.05 -14.02 -54.71
C VAL A 241 -10.86 -12.96 -55.78
N GLU A 242 -11.98 -12.47 -56.31
CA GLU A 242 -12.00 -11.24 -57.11
C GLU A 242 -11.63 -10.06 -56.20
N LEU A 243 -10.61 -9.30 -56.61
CA LEU A 243 -10.26 -8.00 -56.04
C LEU A 243 -11.25 -6.96 -56.57
N PRO A 244 -11.99 -6.21 -55.73
CA PRO A 244 -12.57 -4.97 -56.16
C PRO A 244 -11.53 -3.85 -56.02
N GLU A 245 -11.39 -3.14 -57.12
CA GLU A 245 -10.50 -2.02 -57.37
C GLU A 245 -10.73 -0.82 -56.43
N SER A 246 -9.65 -0.06 -56.24
CA SER A 246 -9.63 1.26 -55.60
C SER A 246 -10.68 2.21 -56.17
N GLN A 247 -11.54 2.79 -55.32
CA GLN A 247 -12.20 4.07 -55.60
C GLN A 247 -12.25 4.97 -54.35
N THR A 248 -11.49 6.05 -54.44
CA THR A 248 -11.86 7.45 -54.19
C THR A 248 -12.67 7.81 -52.93
N ILE A 249 -12.04 8.67 -52.13
CA ILE A 249 -12.58 9.43 -51.00
C ILE A 249 -13.80 10.26 -51.41
N THR A 250 -14.98 9.97 -50.84
CA THR A 250 -16.11 10.91 -50.68
C THR A 250 -16.94 10.45 -49.46
N PRO A 251 -17.35 11.34 -48.53
CA PRO A 251 -18.03 10.93 -47.30
C PRO A 251 -19.50 10.51 -47.56
N PRO A 252 -20.00 9.41 -46.96
CA PRO A 252 -21.39 9.01 -47.12
C PRO A 252 -22.34 9.71 -46.10
N PRO A 253 -23.62 9.94 -46.49
CA PRO A 253 -24.71 10.28 -45.57
C PRO A 253 -25.06 9.07 -44.66
N PRO A 254 -25.83 9.27 -43.56
CA PRO A 254 -26.01 8.27 -42.50
C PRO A 254 -26.55 6.94 -43.04
N GLN A 255 -25.76 5.88 -42.86
CA GLN A 255 -26.07 4.54 -43.34
C GLN A 255 -27.08 3.84 -42.42
N ASP A 256 -28.06 3.21 -43.07
CA ASP A 256 -28.93 2.19 -42.49
C ASP A 256 -28.12 1.08 -41.81
N ILE A 257 -28.66 0.59 -40.70
CA ILE A 257 -28.10 -0.50 -39.89
C ILE A 257 -27.89 -1.73 -40.80
N PRO A 258 -26.68 -2.30 -40.92
CA PRO A 258 -26.47 -3.49 -41.73
C PRO A 258 -27.32 -4.64 -41.21
N ASP A 259 -27.96 -5.39 -42.11
CA ASP A 259 -28.77 -6.56 -41.80
C ASP A 259 -28.04 -7.47 -40.81
N SER A 260 -28.57 -7.52 -39.58
CA SER A 260 -27.98 -8.21 -38.40
C SER A 260 -27.56 -9.65 -38.67
N LYS A 261 -28.17 -10.31 -39.67
CA LYS A 261 -27.88 -11.69 -40.07
C LYS A 261 -26.46 -11.91 -40.61
N SER A 262 -25.84 -10.88 -41.20
CA SER A 262 -24.47 -10.97 -41.73
C SER A 262 -23.38 -10.93 -40.65
N VAL A 263 -23.68 -10.35 -39.49
CA VAL A 263 -22.76 -10.17 -38.36
C VAL A 263 -22.78 -11.37 -37.40
N LEU A 264 -23.87 -12.14 -37.39
CA LEU A 264 -23.99 -13.33 -36.53
C LEU A 264 -22.88 -14.38 -36.73
N PRO A 265 -22.55 -14.84 -37.96
CA PRO A 265 -21.53 -15.88 -38.12
C PRO A 265 -20.12 -15.40 -37.74
N THR A 266 -19.82 -14.10 -37.91
CA THR A 266 -18.52 -13.54 -37.50
C THR A 266 -18.43 -13.42 -35.99
N LEU A 267 -19.51 -13.02 -35.32
CA LEU A 267 -19.60 -12.99 -33.86
C LEU A 267 -19.49 -14.39 -33.25
N ASP A 268 -20.14 -15.39 -33.84
CA ASP A 268 -20.04 -16.79 -33.40
C ASP A 268 -18.60 -17.32 -33.54
N SER A 269 -17.94 -17.06 -34.68
CA SER A 269 -16.52 -17.43 -34.85
C SER A 269 -15.61 -16.75 -33.83
N LEU A 270 -15.93 -15.50 -33.44
CA LEU A 270 -15.18 -14.77 -32.44
C LEU A 270 -15.41 -15.36 -31.04
N ALA A 271 -16.64 -15.74 -30.72
CA ALA A 271 -16.96 -16.41 -29.46
C ALA A 271 -16.25 -17.77 -29.34
N ASP A 272 -16.18 -18.54 -30.43
CA ASP A 272 -15.46 -19.81 -30.48
C ASP A 272 -13.96 -19.61 -30.29
N ASN A 273 -13.36 -18.63 -30.97
CA ASN A 273 -11.95 -18.28 -30.80
C ASN A 273 -11.66 -17.86 -29.36
N LEU A 274 -12.49 -17.02 -28.75
CA LEU A 274 -12.33 -16.61 -27.35
C LEU A 274 -12.42 -17.80 -26.38
N ASN A 275 -13.32 -18.75 -26.64
CA ASN A 275 -13.43 -19.98 -25.86
C ASN A 275 -12.20 -20.89 -26.05
N ILE A 276 -11.62 -20.93 -27.25
CA ILE A 276 -10.38 -21.65 -27.50
C ILE A 276 -9.22 -21.00 -26.74
N PHE A 277 -9.08 -19.67 -26.78
CA PHE A 277 -8.07 -18.95 -26.01
C PHE A 277 -8.21 -19.15 -24.50
N SER A 278 -9.43 -19.16 -23.97
CA SER A 278 -9.66 -19.42 -22.54
C SER A 278 -9.20 -20.84 -22.15
N LYS A 279 -9.45 -21.84 -22.98
CA LYS A 279 -8.95 -23.22 -22.78
C LYS A 279 -7.43 -23.30 -22.81
N TYR A 280 -6.79 -22.64 -23.78
CA TYR A 280 -5.32 -22.58 -23.85
C TYR A 280 -4.71 -21.92 -22.63
N ARG A 281 -5.33 -20.85 -22.12
CA ARG A 281 -4.89 -20.20 -20.88
C ARG A 281 -4.92 -21.16 -19.70
N VAL A 282 -6.02 -21.88 -19.49
CA VAL A 282 -6.14 -22.85 -18.38
C VAL A 282 -5.13 -23.98 -18.54
N PHE A 283 -4.92 -24.46 -19.77
CA PHE A 283 -3.89 -25.48 -20.04
C PHE A 283 -2.48 -24.96 -19.72
N ALA A 284 -2.15 -23.75 -20.14
CA ALA A 284 -0.85 -23.12 -19.87
C ALA A 284 -0.64 -22.90 -18.36
N GLU A 285 -1.66 -22.47 -17.62
CA GLU A 285 -1.62 -22.33 -16.17
C GLU A 285 -1.37 -23.68 -15.47
N ASN A 286 -2.03 -24.75 -15.94
CA ASN A 286 -1.83 -26.09 -15.39
C ASN A 286 -0.46 -26.67 -15.74
N PHE A 287 0.03 -26.44 -16.96
CA PHE A 287 1.37 -26.84 -17.36
C PHE A 287 2.44 -26.10 -16.55
N ALA A 288 2.28 -24.78 -16.39
CA ALA A 288 3.18 -23.98 -15.57
C ALA A 288 3.20 -24.50 -14.12
N LYS A 289 2.03 -24.74 -13.51
CA LYS A 289 1.93 -25.34 -12.17
C LYS A 289 2.63 -26.69 -12.07
N LYS A 290 2.49 -27.54 -13.09
CA LYS A 290 3.15 -28.85 -13.12
C LYS A 290 4.67 -28.72 -13.20
N VAL A 291 5.17 -27.88 -14.09
CA VAL A 291 6.62 -27.65 -14.26
C VAL A 291 7.21 -27.01 -13.00
N THR A 292 6.56 -26.00 -12.43
CA THR A 292 7.02 -25.37 -11.19
C THR A 292 6.93 -26.33 -10.00
N GLY A 293 5.92 -27.21 -9.98
CA GLY A 293 5.79 -28.26 -8.97
C GLY A 293 6.93 -29.25 -9.05
N GLU A 294 7.22 -29.79 -10.24
CA GLU A 294 8.34 -30.73 -10.43
C GLU A 294 9.70 -30.11 -10.10
N VAL A 295 9.89 -28.82 -10.42
CA VAL A 295 11.12 -28.09 -10.05
C VAL A 295 11.19 -27.85 -8.54
N ALA A 296 10.07 -27.56 -7.88
CA ALA A 296 10.02 -27.40 -6.43
C ALA A 296 10.30 -28.73 -5.71
N ASP A 297 9.71 -29.83 -6.18
CA ASP A 297 9.93 -31.17 -5.63
C ASP A 297 11.41 -31.58 -5.74
N ARG A 298 12.04 -31.36 -6.91
CA ARG A 298 13.48 -31.60 -7.08
C ARG A 298 14.35 -30.73 -6.16
N LEU A 299 13.97 -29.47 -5.97
CA LEU A 299 14.69 -28.55 -5.08
C LEU A 299 14.59 -29.01 -3.61
N ASP A 300 13.44 -29.53 -3.19
CA ASP A 300 13.24 -30.08 -1.85
C ASP A 300 14.02 -31.39 -1.66
N GLU A 301 14.07 -32.26 -2.67
CA GLU A 301 14.91 -33.46 -2.67
C GLU A 301 16.41 -33.12 -2.53
N ASP A 302 16.91 -32.15 -3.32
CA ASP A 302 18.29 -31.66 -3.24
C ASP A 302 18.58 -31.02 -1.86
N ASN A 303 17.67 -30.20 -1.34
CA ASN A 303 17.82 -29.61 0.00
C ASN A 303 17.86 -30.68 1.11
N GLN A 304 17.02 -31.71 1.02
CA GLN A 304 17.05 -32.84 1.96
C GLN A 304 18.35 -33.64 1.84
N ALA A 305 18.86 -33.87 0.62
CA ALA A 305 20.14 -34.54 0.40
C ALA A 305 21.29 -33.75 1.06
N VAL A 306 21.33 -32.42 0.88
CA VAL A 306 22.32 -31.55 1.54
C VAL A 306 22.18 -31.57 3.06
N GLN A 307 20.96 -31.55 3.60
CA GLN A 307 20.74 -31.66 5.05
C GLN A 307 21.24 -32.99 5.62
N LYS A 308 21.11 -34.09 4.87
CA LYS A 308 21.63 -35.41 5.24
C LYS A 308 23.16 -35.47 5.20
N GLU A 309 23.78 -34.89 4.18
CA GLU A 309 25.25 -34.82 4.08
C GLU A 309 25.88 -34.03 5.24
N ILE A 310 25.24 -32.93 5.64
CA ILE A 310 25.69 -32.08 6.75
C ILE A 310 25.31 -32.69 8.11
N GLY A 311 24.41 -33.68 8.15
CA GLY A 311 23.92 -34.31 9.38
C GLY A 311 22.94 -33.44 10.18
N THR A 312 22.35 -32.41 9.55
CA THR A 312 21.39 -31.48 10.16
C THR A 312 19.92 -31.88 9.95
N GLU A 313 19.65 -33.13 9.59
CA GLU A 313 18.30 -33.63 9.26
C GLU A 313 17.27 -33.41 10.38
N MET A 314 17.70 -33.38 11.65
CA MET A 314 16.82 -33.19 12.82
C MET A 314 16.74 -31.73 13.31
N VAL A 315 17.46 -30.79 12.68
CA VAL A 315 17.52 -29.40 13.13
C VAL A 315 16.76 -28.53 12.14
N ASP A 316 15.66 -27.92 12.60
CA ASP A 316 14.92 -26.98 11.77
C ASP A 316 15.84 -25.79 11.41
N THR A 317 15.75 -25.35 10.16
CA THR A 317 16.46 -24.16 9.65
C THR A 317 16.22 -22.94 10.54
N SER A 318 15.03 -22.84 11.16
CA SER A 318 14.70 -21.79 12.12
C SER A 318 15.53 -21.86 13.40
N ASP A 319 15.89 -23.05 13.87
CA ASP A 319 16.76 -23.27 15.02
C ASP A 319 18.23 -23.00 14.67
N VAL A 320 18.69 -23.39 13.47
CA VAL A 320 20.02 -23.01 12.96
C VAL A 320 20.16 -21.49 12.91
N LEU A 321 19.16 -20.80 12.35
CA LEU A 321 19.16 -19.34 12.26
C LEU A 321 19.02 -18.68 13.64
N ARG A 322 18.29 -19.28 14.58
CA ARG A 322 18.20 -18.80 15.97
C ARG A 322 19.53 -18.94 16.70
N VAL A 323 20.26 -20.03 16.50
CA VAL A 323 21.60 -20.23 17.06
C VAL A 323 22.60 -19.26 16.44
N LEU A 324 22.52 -19.00 15.13
CA LEU A 324 23.42 -18.08 14.44
C LEU A 324 23.12 -16.59 14.75
N ALA A 325 21.86 -16.24 15.01
CA ALA A 325 21.44 -14.89 15.39
C ALA A 325 21.52 -14.62 16.90
N GLY A 326 21.65 -15.67 17.71
CA GLY A 326 21.71 -15.62 19.18
C GLY A 326 23.12 -15.78 19.77
N GLY A 327 24.16 -15.78 18.93
CA GLY A 327 25.57 -15.72 19.32
C GLY A 327 26.12 -14.30 19.27
#